data_AF-A0A931BWD9-F1
#
_entry.id   AF-A0A931BWD9-F1
#
_cell.length_a   1.000
_cell.length_b   1.000
_cell.length_c   1.000
_cell.angle_alpha   90.00
_cell.angle_beta   90.00
_cell.angle_gamma   90.00
#
_symmetry.space_group_name_H-M   'P 1'
#
loop_
_entity.id
_entity.type
_entity.pdbx_description
1 polymer ?
#
loop_
_entity_poly.entity_id
_entity_poly.type
_entity_poly.pdbx_seq_one_letter_code
_entity_poly.pdbx_strand_id
1 'polypeptide(L)' 'MTEEEFDDKFKDTLDTLLAAMAENSEIEPDKFYSMACILENLRFFSPVLYGAIRSTKK' A
#
# COMPACT_ATOMS: atom_id res chain seq x y z
N MET A 1 -2.17 -16.46 -7.76
CA MET A 1 -1.48 -15.22 -7.35
C MET A 1 0.00 -15.48 -7.31
N THR A 2 0.67 -15.08 -8.37
CA THR A 2 2.14 -14.95 -8.42
C THR A 2 2.59 -13.81 -7.52
N GLU A 3 3.90 -13.69 -7.30
CA GLU A 3 4.48 -12.55 -6.55
C GLU A 3 4.27 -11.23 -7.29
N GLU A 4 4.45 -11.23 -8.61
CA GLU A 4 4.19 -10.07 -9.49
C GLU A 4 2.71 -9.64 -9.45
N GLU A 5 1.77 -10.59 -9.57
CA GLU A 5 0.33 -10.29 -9.45
C GLU A 5 -0.06 -9.74 -8.07
N PHE A 6 0.68 -10.10 -7.02
CA PHE A 6 0.48 -9.55 -5.69
C PHE A 6 1.05 -8.13 -5.60
N ASP A 7 2.25 -7.90 -6.11
CA ASP A 7 2.90 -6.59 -6.09
C ASP A 7 2.07 -5.53 -6.82
N ASP A 8 1.59 -5.86 -8.03
CA ASP A 8 0.74 -4.98 -8.82
C ASP A 8 -0.55 -4.62 -8.05
N LYS A 9 -1.24 -5.63 -7.51
CA LYS A 9 -2.46 -5.39 -6.73
C LYS A 9 -2.20 -4.63 -5.44
N PHE A 10 -1.06 -4.87 -4.80
CA PHE A 10 -0.69 -4.20 -3.57
C PHE A 10 -0.45 -2.72 -3.84
N LYS A 11 0.31 -2.40 -4.89
CA LYS A 11 0.48 -1.04 -5.38
C LYS A 11 -0.85 -0.37 -5.69
N ASP A 12 -1.70 -1.00 -6.51
CA ASP A 12 -3.01 -0.43 -6.89
C ASP A 12 -3.89 -0.16 -5.66
N THR A 13 -3.80 -1.03 -4.65
CA THR A 13 -4.51 -0.85 -3.37
C THR A 13 -4.00 0.37 -2.61
N LEU A 14 -2.68 0.56 -2.53
CA LEU A 14 -2.08 1.73 -1.88
C LEU A 14 -2.47 3.03 -2.61
N ASP A 15 -2.41 3.03 -3.94
CA ASP A 15 -2.82 4.18 -4.77
C ASP A 15 -4.30 4.52 -4.54
N THR A 16 -5.15 3.50 -4.49
CA THR A 16 -6.59 3.67 -4.20
C THR A 16 -6.82 4.25 -2.80
N LEU A 17 -6.07 3.82 -1.79
CA LEU A 17 -6.17 4.35 -0.44
C LEU A 17 -5.76 5.83 -0.39
N LEU A 18 -4.68 6.20 -1.08
CA LEU A 18 -4.23 7.59 -1.15
C LEU A 18 -5.25 8.50 -1.83
N ALA A 19 -5.85 8.04 -2.93
CA ALA A 19 -6.92 8.77 -3.62
C ALA A 19 -8.13 8.98 -2.71
N ALA A 20 -8.61 7.91 -2.06
CA ALA A 20 -9.74 7.98 -1.14
C ALA A 20 -9.47 8.90 0.07
N MET A 21 -8.23 8.91 0.58
CA MET A 21 -7.83 9.84 1.63
C MET A 21 -7.90 11.29 1.12
N ALA A 22 -7.34 11.57 -0.05
CA ALA A 22 -7.27 12.91 -0.63
C ALA A 22 -8.66 13.51 -0.94
N GLU A 23 -9.67 12.68 -1.18
CA GLU A 23 -11.06 13.10 -1.40
C GLU A 23 -11.76 13.59 -0.12
N ASN A 24 -11.19 13.33 1.06
CA ASN A 24 -11.76 13.78 2.33
C ASN A 24 -11.56 15.30 2.51
N SER A 25 -12.65 16.05 2.62
CA SER A 25 -12.62 17.52 2.78
C SER A 25 -11.98 18.00 4.08
N GLU A 26 -11.85 17.14 5.09
CA GLU A 26 -11.22 17.44 6.38
C GLU A 26 -9.73 17.09 6.41
N ILE A 27 -9.16 16.70 5.27
CA ILE A 27 -7.77 16.27 5.21
C ILE A 27 -6.82 17.42 5.55
N GLU A 28 -5.87 17.13 6.42
CA GLU A 28 -4.80 18.05 6.75
C GLU A 28 -3.60 17.72 5.83
N PRO A 29 -3.16 18.64 4.95
CA PRO A 29 -2.18 18.34 3.89
C PRO A 29 -0.84 17.79 4.39
N ASP A 30 -0.32 18.30 5.52
CA ASP A 30 0.99 17.88 6.02
C ASP A 30 0.94 16.47 6.59
N LYS A 31 -0.14 16.13 7.30
CA LYS A 31 -0.41 14.75 7.75
C LYS A 31 -0.65 13.80 6.58
N PHE A 32 -1.38 14.24 5.56
CA PHE A 32 -1.59 13.44 4.35
C PHE A 32 -0.27 13.11 3.66
N TYR A 33 0.57 14.12 3.42
CA TYR A 33 1.87 13.94 2.80
C TYR A 33 2.74 12.95 3.58
N SER A 34 2.78 13.09 4.91
CA SER A 34 3.50 12.16 5.77
C SER A 34 2.99 10.71 5.62
N MET A 35 1.67 10.53 5.56
CA MET A 35 1.07 9.20 5.35
C MET A 35 1.36 8.66 3.94
N ALA A 36 1.32 9.51 2.92
CA ALA A 36 1.67 9.13 1.56
C ALA A 36 3.10 8.60 1.47
N CYS A 37 4.07 9.28 2.11
CA CYS A 37 5.44 8.80 2.20
C CYS A 37 5.54 7.44 2.92
N ILE A 38 4.77 7.22 3.99
CA ILE A 38 4.77 5.94 4.71
C ILE A 38 4.24 4.82 3.81
N LEU A 39 3.13 5.05 3.09
CA LEU A 39 2.51 4.04 2.22
C LEU A 39 3.36 3.73 0.99
N GLU A 40 3.99 4.74 0.38
CA GLU A 40 4.97 4.54 -0.71
C GLU A 40 6.17 3.72 -0.23
N ASN A 41 6.69 3.99 0.98
CA ASN A 41 7.77 3.18 1.55
C ASN A 41 7.30 1.74 1.88
N LEU A 42 6.04 1.55 2.27
CA LEU A 42 5.48 0.22 2.52
C LEU A 42 5.47 -0.64 1.25
N ARG A 43 5.24 -0.03 0.07
CA ARG A 43 5.29 -0.73 -1.23
C ARG A 43 6.61 -1.49 -1.44
N PHE A 44 7.73 -0.93 -1.01
CA PHE A 44 9.04 -1.59 -1.09
C PHE A 44 9.08 -2.96 -0.39
N PHE A 45 8.26 -3.16 0.64
CA PHE A 45 8.20 -4.40 1.41
C PHE A 45 7.22 -5.44 0.84
N SER A 46 6.61 -5.19 -0.31
CA SER A 46 5.66 -6.09 -0.96
C SER A 46 6.17 -7.56 -1.09
N PRO A 47 7.42 -7.83 -1.52
CA PRO A 47 7.95 -9.21 -1.57
C PRO A 47 7.97 -9.90 -0.21
N VAL A 48 8.30 -9.16 0.85
CA VAL A 48 8.34 -9.67 2.23
C VAL A 48 6.91 -10.02 2.69
N LEU A 49 5.94 -9.17 2.38
CA LEU A 49 4.53 -9.40 2.71
C LEU A 49 3.97 -10.62 1.95
N TYR A 50 4.28 -10.77 0.66
CA TYR A 50 3.91 -11.95 -0.12
C TYR A 50 4.47 -13.23 0.49
N GLY A 51 5.76 -13.22 0.84
CA GLY A 51 6.44 -14.33 1.51
C GLY A 51 5.78 -14.72 2.84
N ALA A 52 5.47 -13.73 3.68
CA ALA A 52 4.79 -13.94 4.95
C ALA A 52 3.40 -14.59 4.76
N ILE A 53 2.58 -14.08 3.84
CA ILE A 53 1.23 -14.61 3.57
C ILE A 53 1.29 -16.03 2.94
N ARG A 54 2.29 -16.31 2.11
CA ARG A 54 2.50 -17.66 1.54
C ARG A 54 2.93 -18.66 2.61
N SER A 55 3.74 -18.24 3.57
CA SER A 55 4.23 -19.12 4.64
C SER A 55 3.13 -19.58 5.60
N THR A 56 2.08 -18.77 5.80
CA THR A 56 0.93 -19.09 6.65
C THR A 56 -0.15 -19.94 5.94
N LYS A 57 -0.07 -20.06 4.61
CA LYS A 57 -0.97 -20.88 3.79
C LYS A 57 -0.40 -22.27 3.44
N LYS A 58 0.79 -22.61 3.96
CA LYS A 58 1.35 -23.97 3.94
C LYS A 58 0.99 -24.71 5.21
#